data_AF-A0A352DBM1-F1
#
_entry.id   AF-A0A352DBM1-F1
#
_cell.length_a   1.000
_cell.length_b   1.000
_cell.length_c   1.000
_cell.angle_alpha   90.00
_cell.angle_beta   90.00
_cell.angle_gamma   90.00
#
_symmetry.space_group_name_H-M   'P 1'
#
loop_
_entity.id
_entity.type
_entity.pdbx_description
1 polymer ?
#
loop_
_entity_poly.entity_id
_entity_poly.type
_entity_poly.pdbx_seq_one_letter_code
_entity_poly.pdbx_strand_id
1 'polypeptide(L)'
;MRSLMVEFKAAATDAQRTAIHDRMREERTAYRNANPPTELSPAEQEARRLKMEETLKKDPFRWERYQLRRSMAAAGTVEEKNKYQEQMNVLMTRHRAEVEAKLTPEQRAMAKERELKNAAMQQEILPLQEKLRAAKTQEERKALRTQMREIFKKYR
;
A
#
# COMPACT_ATOMS: atom_id res chain seq x y z
N MET A 1 17.55 9.61 -15.94
CA MET A 1 16.78 9.70 -14.68
C MET A 1 16.53 11.12 -14.13
N ARG A 2 17.52 11.92 -13.67
CA ARG A 2 17.25 13.32 -13.20
C ARG A 2 16.70 14.22 -14.32
N SER A 3 17.19 14.07 -15.55
CA SER A 3 16.70 14.77 -16.76
C SER A 3 15.25 14.43 -17.09
N LEU A 4 14.91 13.14 -17.17
CA LEU A 4 13.53 12.69 -17.43
C LEU A 4 12.52 13.15 -16.37
N MET A 5 12.96 13.29 -15.11
CA MET A 5 12.09 13.81 -14.05
C MET A 5 11.84 15.32 -14.17
N VAL A 6 12.77 16.07 -14.75
CA VAL A 6 12.57 17.49 -15.12
C VAL A 6 11.64 17.60 -16.31
N GLU A 7 11.83 16.79 -17.35
CA GLU A 7 10.93 16.71 -18.51
C GLU A 7 9.50 16.31 -18.10
N PHE A 8 9.36 15.35 -17.18
CA PHE A 8 8.07 14.91 -16.66
C PHE A 8 7.33 16.06 -15.97
N LYS A 9 8.05 16.89 -15.19
CA LYS A 9 7.47 18.05 -14.51
C LYS A 9 7.13 19.19 -15.48
N ALA A 10 7.90 19.34 -16.56
CA ALA A 10 7.68 20.34 -17.60
C ALA A 10 6.61 19.94 -18.64
N ALA A 11 6.19 18.67 -18.67
CA ALA A 11 5.22 18.18 -19.64
C ALA A 11 3.85 18.85 -19.47
N ALA A 12 3.39 19.44 -20.58
CA ALA A 12 2.16 20.23 -20.67
C ALA A 12 0.91 19.35 -20.81
N THR A 13 1.05 18.14 -21.37
CA THR A 13 -0.07 17.23 -21.62
C THR A 13 0.07 15.89 -20.91
N ASP A 14 -1.05 15.26 -20.59
CA ASP A 14 -1.08 13.93 -19.96
C ASP A 14 -0.51 12.84 -20.88
N ALA A 15 -0.61 13.01 -22.20
CA ALA A 15 0.02 12.13 -23.18
C ALA A 15 1.55 12.18 -23.09
N GLN A 16 2.13 13.40 -23.01
CA GLN A 16 3.57 13.60 -22.83
C GLN A 16 4.05 13.03 -21.49
N ARG A 17 3.31 13.28 -20.40
CA ARG A 17 3.64 12.70 -19.07
C ARG A 17 3.65 11.18 -19.11
N THR A 18 2.70 10.57 -19.80
CA THR A 18 2.63 9.11 -19.93
C THR A 18 3.84 8.57 -20.69
N ALA A 19 4.19 9.16 -21.83
CA ALA A 19 5.35 8.76 -22.62
C ALA A 19 6.68 8.90 -21.85
N ILE A 20 6.86 10.00 -21.10
CA ILE A 20 8.05 10.20 -20.26
C ILE A 20 8.08 9.20 -19.11
N HIS A 21 6.92 8.88 -18.52
CA HIS A 21 6.83 7.87 -17.47
C HIS A 21 7.20 6.46 -17.98
N ASP A 22 6.79 6.10 -19.20
CA ASP A 22 7.16 4.84 -19.83
C ASP A 22 8.67 4.78 -20.10
N ARG A 23 9.28 5.85 -20.61
CA ARG A 23 10.75 5.96 -20.73
C ARG A 23 11.48 5.85 -19.40
N MET A 24 10.97 6.51 -18.34
CA MET A 24 11.53 6.36 -17.00
C MET A 24 11.43 4.93 -16.49
N ARG A 25 10.37 4.19 -16.83
CA ARG A 25 10.24 2.78 -16.46
C ARG A 25 11.28 1.94 -17.21
N GLU A 26 11.45 2.15 -18.51
CA GLU A 26 12.44 1.47 -19.34
C GLU A 26 13.88 1.71 -18.84
N GLU A 27 14.25 2.97 -18.56
CA GLU A 27 15.55 3.31 -17.97
C GLU A 27 15.75 2.63 -16.61
N ARG A 28 14.72 2.60 -15.76
CA ARG A 28 14.79 1.91 -14.46
C ARG A 28 14.99 0.41 -14.62
N THR A 29 14.29 -0.23 -15.57
CA THR A 29 14.48 -1.66 -15.84
C THR A 29 15.87 -1.94 -16.39
N ALA A 30 16.36 -1.13 -17.34
CA ALA A 30 17.71 -1.28 -17.88
C ALA A 30 18.78 -1.08 -16.79
N TYR A 31 18.62 -0.06 -15.95
CA TYR A 31 19.52 0.20 -14.83
C TYR A 31 19.51 -0.95 -13.80
N ARG A 32 18.32 -1.48 -13.45
CA ARG A 32 18.18 -2.61 -12.53
C ARG A 32 18.76 -3.91 -13.09
N ASN A 33 18.65 -4.12 -14.39
CA ASN A 33 19.26 -5.28 -15.05
C ASN A 33 20.79 -5.17 -15.10
N ALA A 34 21.31 -3.96 -15.33
CA ALA A 34 22.74 -3.68 -15.32
C ALA A 34 23.34 -3.65 -13.89
N ASN A 35 22.52 -3.33 -12.89
CA ASN A 35 22.90 -3.28 -11.47
C ASN A 35 21.90 -4.12 -10.67
N PRO A 36 22.02 -5.47 -10.73
CA PRO A 36 21.17 -6.34 -9.94
C PRO A 36 21.30 -5.95 -8.47
N PRO A 37 20.20 -5.96 -7.69
CA PRO A 37 20.27 -5.69 -6.27
C PRO A 37 21.29 -6.63 -5.63
N THR A 38 22.31 -6.08 -4.97
CA THR A 38 23.27 -6.88 -4.23
C THR A 38 22.51 -7.69 -3.18
N GLU A 39 22.63 -9.02 -3.23
CA GLU A 39 22.11 -9.86 -2.18
C GLU A 39 22.88 -9.53 -0.90
N LEU A 40 22.14 -9.02 0.10
CA LEU A 40 22.71 -8.75 1.41
C LEU A 40 23.31 -10.04 1.95
N SER A 41 24.52 -9.98 2.48
CA SER A 41 25.12 -11.11 3.18
C SER A 41 24.22 -11.53 4.37
N PRO A 42 24.29 -12.80 4.83
CA PRO A 42 23.51 -13.25 5.98
C PRO A 42 23.68 -12.35 7.21
N ALA A 43 24.89 -11.84 7.45
CA ALA A 43 25.19 -10.92 8.54
C ALA A 43 24.48 -9.55 8.37
N GLU A 44 24.44 -9.00 7.16
CA GLU A 44 23.74 -7.75 6.89
C GLU A 44 22.23 -7.90 6.94
N GLN A 45 21.69 -9.05 6.50
CA GLN A 45 20.28 -9.37 6.64
C GLN A 45 19.88 -9.45 8.11
N GLU A 46 20.70 -10.10 8.94
CA GLU A 46 20.48 -10.20 10.37
C GLU A 46 20.59 -8.84 11.06
N ALA A 47 21.62 -8.05 10.76
CA ALA A 47 21.77 -6.70 11.30
C ALA A 47 20.56 -5.81 10.95
N ARG A 48 20.07 -5.92 9.71
CA ARG A 48 18.85 -5.21 9.27
C ARG A 48 17.61 -5.69 10.01
N ARG A 49 17.47 -7.00 10.25
CA ARG A 49 16.37 -7.56 11.04
C ARG A 49 16.41 -7.04 12.47
N LEU A 50 17.57 -7.07 13.13
CA LEU A 50 17.73 -6.61 14.51
C LEU A 50 17.36 -5.13 14.64
N LYS A 51 17.85 -4.28 13.73
CA LYS A 51 17.50 -2.85 13.70
C LYS A 51 15.99 -2.65 13.52
N MET A 52 15.34 -3.44 12.67
CA MET A 52 13.88 -3.41 12.52
C MET A 52 13.20 -3.79 13.85
N GLU A 53 13.60 -4.89 14.48
CA GLU A 53 13.02 -5.34 15.74
C GLU A 53 13.19 -4.31 16.86
N GLU A 54 14.35 -3.67 16.97
CA GLU A 54 14.58 -2.56 17.91
C GLU A 54 13.59 -1.41 17.69
N THR A 55 13.34 -1.03 16.44
CA THR A 55 12.37 0.03 16.15
C THR A 55 10.93 -0.37 16.47
N LEU A 56 10.58 -1.65 16.26
CA LEU A 56 9.24 -2.17 16.55
C LEU A 56 8.99 -2.27 18.04
N LYS A 57 10.00 -2.64 18.84
CA LYS A 57 9.92 -2.74 20.31
C LYS A 57 9.55 -1.42 20.99
N LYS A 58 9.74 -0.27 20.32
CA LYS A 58 9.33 1.06 20.84
C LYS A 58 7.81 1.25 20.91
N ASP A 59 7.05 0.45 20.17
CA ASP A 59 5.60 0.50 20.11
C ASP A 59 5.06 -0.90 20.44
N PRO A 60 4.49 -1.11 21.65
CA PRO A 60 4.03 -2.42 22.10
C PRO A 60 3.07 -3.09 21.12
N PHE A 61 2.16 -2.31 20.50
CA PHE A 61 1.22 -2.82 19.52
C PHE A 61 1.93 -3.29 18.25
N ARG A 62 2.89 -2.52 17.73
CA ARG A 62 3.66 -2.93 16.54
C ARG A 62 4.52 -4.16 16.80
N TRP A 63 5.10 -4.26 18.00
CA TRP A 63 5.89 -5.42 18.39
C TRP A 63 5.05 -6.68 18.50
N GLU A 64 3.94 -6.63 19.23
CA GLU A 64 3.02 -7.77 19.40
C GLU A 64 2.46 -8.24 18.05
N ARG A 65 2.08 -7.28 17.19
CA ARG A 65 1.65 -7.57 15.81
C ARG A 65 2.75 -8.23 14.97
N TYR A 66 4.00 -7.79 15.11
CA TYR A 66 5.12 -8.40 14.39
C TYR A 66 5.35 -9.85 14.83
N GLN A 67 5.32 -10.10 16.15
CA GLN A 67 5.47 -11.44 16.70
C GLN A 67 4.37 -12.38 16.21
N LEU A 68 3.11 -11.97 16.28
CA LEU A 68 1.98 -12.77 15.79
C LEU A 68 2.11 -13.10 14.29
N ARG A 69 2.58 -12.16 13.46
CA ARG A 69 2.85 -12.42 12.03
C ARG A 69 3.96 -13.45 11.83
N ARG A 70 5.03 -13.37 12.64
CA ARG A 70 6.13 -14.32 12.59
C ARG A 70 5.65 -15.72 13.01
N SER A 71 4.88 -15.82 14.08
CA SER A 71 4.30 -17.09 14.55
C SER A 71 3.34 -17.69 13.52
N MET A 72 2.51 -16.87 12.89
CA MET A 72 1.61 -17.30 11.82
C MET A 72 2.36 -17.80 10.58
N ALA A 73 3.49 -17.17 10.23
CA ALA A 73 4.34 -17.62 9.13
C ALA A 73 5.08 -18.94 9.46
N ALA A 74 5.45 -19.14 10.72
CA ALA A 74 6.09 -20.36 11.21
C ALA A 74 5.10 -21.49 11.52
N ALA A 75 3.79 -21.21 11.57
CA ALA A 75 2.75 -22.19 11.87
C ALA A 75 2.69 -23.29 10.80
N GLY A 76 2.74 -24.54 11.26
CA GLY A 76 2.77 -25.73 10.41
C GLY A 76 1.38 -26.19 9.98
N THR A 77 0.34 -25.81 10.73
CA THR A 77 -1.04 -26.24 10.47
C THR A 77 -1.98 -25.06 10.24
N VAL A 78 -3.12 -25.34 9.59
CA VAL A 78 -4.18 -24.34 9.37
C VAL A 78 -4.81 -23.90 10.70
N GLU A 79 -4.98 -24.83 11.64
CA GLU A 79 -5.55 -24.53 12.97
C GLU A 79 -4.67 -23.55 13.76
N GLU A 80 -3.35 -23.74 13.75
CA GLU A 80 -2.41 -22.80 14.37
C GLU A 80 -2.47 -21.42 13.71
N LYS A 81 -2.54 -21.37 12.38
CA LYS A 81 -2.70 -20.10 11.65
C LYS A 81 -3.99 -19.39 12.04
N ASN A 82 -5.09 -20.12 12.18
CA ASN A 82 -6.37 -19.57 12.61
C ASN A 82 -6.29 -18.99 14.03
N LYS A 83 -5.65 -19.70 14.97
CA LYS A 83 -5.42 -19.19 16.34
C LYS A 83 -4.63 -17.89 16.34
N TYR A 84 -3.53 -17.81 15.58
CA TYR A 84 -2.77 -16.55 15.46
C TYR A 84 -3.55 -15.45 14.75
N GLN A 85 -4.44 -15.80 13.81
CA GLN A 85 -5.31 -14.85 13.14
C GLN A 85 -6.38 -14.28 14.09
N GLU A 86 -6.95 -15.11 14.96
CA GLU A 86 -7.86 -14.67 16.01
C GLU A 86 -7.17 -13.72 17.00
N GLN A 87 -5.98 -14.09 17.48
CA GLN A 87 -5.16 -13.22 18.35
C GLN A 87 -4.83 -11.89 17.68
N MET A 88 -4.51 -11.91 16.38
CA MET A 88 -4.30 -10.70 15.59
C MET A 88 -5.55 -9.82 15.54
N ASN A 89 -6.73 -10.42 15.30
CA ASN A 89 -7.98 -9.68 15.23
C ASN A 89 -8.33 -9.02 16.57
N VAL A 90 -8.12 -9.72 17.69
CA VAL A 90 -8.31 -9.17 19.04
C VAL A 90 -7.36 -8.00 19.28
N LEU A 91 -6.07 -8.17 18.96
CA LEU A 91 -5.06 -7.11 19.10
C LEU A 91 -5.43 -5.86 18.30
N MET A 92 -5.83 -6.03 17.05
CA MET A 92 -6.25 -4.91 16.17
C MET A 92 -7.49 -4.20 16.72
N THR A 93 -8.46 -4.95 17.27
CA THR A 93 -9.70 -4.40 17.83
C THR A 93 -9.40 -3.59 19.09
N ARG A 94 -8.61 -4.13 20.02
CA ARG A 94 -8.17 -3.42 21.23
C ARG A 94 -7.46 -2.11 20.88
N HIS A 95 -6.50 -2.16 19.96
CA HIS A 95 -5.76 -0.98 19.54
C HIS A 95 -6.65 0.08 18.89
N ARG A 96 -7.61 -0.33 18.04
CA ARG A 96 -8.58 0.59 17.43
C ARG A 96 -9.41 1.31 18.51
N ALA A 97 -9.92 0.57 19.49
CA ALA A 97 -10.69 1.15 20.59
C ALA A 97 -9.87 2.16 21.41
N GLU A 98 -8.60 1.84 21.72
CA GLU A 98 -7.69 2.75 22.43
C GLU A 98 -7.41 4.03 21.63
N VAL A 99 -7.23 3.92 20.31
CA VAL A 99 -7.02 5.07 19.43
C VAL A 99 -8.29 5.92 19.37
N GLU A 100 -9.45 5.30 19.20
CA GLU A 100 -10.74 5.99 19.13
C GLU A 100 -11.08 6.71 20.45
N ALA A 101 -10.76 6.11 21.59
CA ALA A 101 -10.92 6.72 22.91
C ALA A 101 -10.10 8.02 23.06
N LYS A 102 -8.94 8.12 22.39
CA LYS A 102 -8.07 9.30 22.41
C LYS A 102 -8.49 10.39 21.42
N LEU A 103 -9.40 10.10 20.49
CA LEU A 103 -9.86 11.09 19.52
C LEU A 103 -10.74 12.15 20.18
N THR A 104 -10.52 13.41 19.81
CA THR A 104 -11.43 14.51 20.17
C THR A 104 -12.77 14.37 19.42
N PRO A 105 -13.87 14.98 19.90
CA PRO A 105 -15.16 14.95 19.20
C PRO A 105 -15.07 15.42 17.74
N GLU A 106 -14.28 16.46 17.47
CA GLU A 106 -14.02 16.96 16.12
C GLU A 106 -13.30 15.92 15.25
N GLN A 107 -12.29 15.24 15.79
CA GLN A 107 -11.57 14.18 15.08
C GLN A 107 -12.47 12.98 14.80
N ARG A 108 -13.38 12.63 15.71
CA ARG A 108 -14.38 11.57 15.47
C ARG A 108 -15.36 11.96 14.38
N ALA A 109 -15.84 13.20 14.37
CA ALA A 109 -16.71 13.71 13.31
C ALA A 109 -16.01 13.67 11.94
N MET A 110 -14.76 14.13 11.87
CA MET A 110 -13.95 14.04 10.65
C MET A 110 -13.68 12.59 10.21
N ALA A 111 -13.41 11.69 11.15
CA ALA A 111 -13.21 10.26 10.85
C ALA A 111 -14.46 9.65 10.21
N LYS A 112 -15.65 9.94 10.78
CA LYS A 112 -16.93 9.49 10.25
C LYS A 112 -17.24 10.08 8.87
N GLU A 113 -16.96 11.36 8.66
CA GLU A 113 -17.12 12.00 7.34
C GLU A 113 -16.21 11.35 6.29
N ARG A 114 -14.95 11.07 6.63
CA ARG A 114 -14.02 10.34 5.76
C ARG A 114 -14.49 8.92 5.46
N GLU A 115 -15.05 8.22 6.44
CA GLU A 115 -15.62 6.89 6.26
C GLU A 115 -16.77 6.91 5.25
N LEU A 116 -17.68 7.88 5.37
CA LEU A 116 -18.79 8.07 4.42
C LEU A 116 -18.28 8.39 3.00
N LYS A 117 -17.32 9.32 2.87
CA LYS A 117 -16.68 9.64 1.59
C LYS A 117 -16.01 8.42 0.96
N ASN A 118 -15.28 7.63 1.76
CA ASN A 118 -14.64 6.41 1.30
C ASN A 118 -15.65 5.36 0.87
N ALA A 119 -16.75 5.18 1.62
CA ALA A 119 -17.81 4.24 1.25
C ALA A 119 -18.47 4.63 -0.07
N ALA A 120 -18.82 5.91 -0.25
CA ALA A 120 -19.37 6.43 -1.51
C ALA A 120 -18.39 6.26 -2.67
N MET A 121 -17.11 6.58 -2.46
CA MET A 121 -16.06 6.37 -3.46
C MET A 121 -15.93 4.89 -3.86
N GLN A 122 -15.97 3.96 -2.89
CA GLN A 122 -15.89 2.52 -3.19
C GLN A 122 -17.09 2.06 -4.02
N GLN A 123 -18.30 2.52 -3.73
CA GLN A 123 -19.48 2.19 -4.52
C GLN A 123 -19.35 2.62 -5.99
N GLU A 124 -18.74 3.80 -6.25
CA GLU A 124 -18.47 4.25 -7.62
C GLU A 124 -17.33 3.47 -8.30
N ILE A 125 -16.34 2.99 -7.53
CA ILE A 125 -15.16 2.31 -8.06
C ILE A 125 -15.38 0.83 -8.35
N LEU A 126 -16.14 0.13 -7.49
CA LEU A 126 -16.39 -1.32 -7.62
C LEU A 126 -16.80 -1.76 -9.05
N PRO A 127 -17.79 -1.12 -9.72
CA PRO A 127 -18.17 -1.53 -11.08
C PRO A 127 -17.05 -1.29 -12.10
N LEU A 128 -16.19 -0.28 -11.90
CA LEU A 128 -15.04 -0.05 -12.77
C LEU A 128 -13.94 -1.08 -12.54
N GLN A 129 -13.76 -1.57 -11.32
CA GLN A 129 -12.83 -2.65 -11.02
C GLN A 129 -13.25 -3.96 -11.68
N GLU A 130 -14.54 -4.28 -11.66
CA GLU A 130 -15.08 -5.46 -12.34
C GLU A 130 -14.86 -5.37 -13.86
N LYS A 131 -15.18 -4.21 -14.46
CA LYS A 131 -14.89 -3.95 -15.88
C LYS A 131 -13.40 -4.03 -16.18
N LEU A 132 -12.54 -3.55 -15.28
CA LEU A 132 -11.09 -3.59 -15.46
C LEU A 132 -10.56 -5.03 -15.44
N ARG A 133 -11.14 -5.91 -14.61
CA ARG A 133 -10.81 -7.35 -14.60
C ARG A 133 -11.25 -8.05 -15.88
N ALA A 134 -12.41 -7.65 -16.43
CA ALA A 134 -12.95 -8.20 -17.68
C ALA A 134 -12.32 -7.62 -18.96
N ALA A 135 -11.64 -6.46 -18.88
CA ALA A 135 -11.09 -5.75 -20.02
C ALA A 135 -10.02 -6.56 -20.76
N LYS A 136 -10.22 -6.72 -22.07
CA LYS A 136 -9.38 -7.56 -22.95
C LYS A 136 -8.29 -6.74 -23.63
N THR A 137 -8.51 -5.44 -23.83
CA THR A 137 -7.55 -4.56 -24.53
C THR A 137 -6.83 -3.61 -23.57
N GLN A 138 -5.64 -3.15 -23.96
CA GLN A 138 -4.88 -2.18 -23.19
C GLN A 138 -5.55 -0.79 -23.19
N GLU A 139 -6.25 -0.44 -24.26
CA GLU A 139 -6.97 0.83 -24.39
C GLU A 139 -8.18 0.90 -23.44
N GLU A 140 -8.98 -0.18 -23.37
CA GLU A 140 -10.07 -0.31 -22.38
C GLU A 140 -9.54 -0.16 -20.95
N ARG A 141 -8.45 -0.85 -20.63
CA ARG A 141 -7.82 -0.75 -19.30
C ARG A 141 -7.33 0.66 -19.00
N LYS A 142 -6.82 1.38 -19.99
CA LYS A 142 -6.36 2.77 -19.84
C LYS A 142 -7.55 3.70 -19.58
N ALA A 143 -8.63 3.58 -20.34
CA ALA A 143 -9.85 4.36 -20.16
C ALA A 143 -10.48 4.15 -18.77
N LEU A 144 -10.62 2.89 -18.34
CA LEU A 144 -11.16 2.54 -17.01
C LEU A 144 -10.29 3.08 -15.87
N ARG A 145 -8.96 3.00 -16.00
CA ARG A 145 -8.04 3.59 -15.02
C ARG A 145 -8.16 5.12 -14.96
N THR A 146 -8.38 5.79 -16.09
CA THR A 146 -8.62 7.23 -16.11
C THR A 146 -9.92 7.57 -15.38
N GLN A 147 -11.01 6.85 -15.64
CA GLN A 147 -12.28 7.04 -14.93
C GLN A 147 -12.13 6.83 -13.42
N MET A 148 -11.41 5.78 -13.00
CA MET A 148 -11.11 5.56 -11.58
C MET A 148 -10.32 6.73 -10.96
N ARG A 149 -9.35 7.31 -11.68
CA ARG A 149 -8.60 8.49 -11.19
C ARG A 149 -9.49 9.71 -10.98
N GLU A 150 -10.45 9.96 -11.86
CA GLU A 150 -11.38 11.08 -11.69
C GLU A 150 -12.27 10.89 -10.46
N ILE A 151 -12.73 9.65 -10.20
CA ILE A 151 -13.44 9.34 -8.95
C ILE A 151 -12.54 9.57 -7.73
N PHE A 152 -11.27 9.13 -7.77
CA PHE A 152 -10.34 9.40 -6.66
C PHE A 152 -10.11 10.89 -6.42
N LYS A 153 -10.13 11.73 -7.46
CA LYS A 153 -10.03 13.20 -7.30
C LYS A 153 -11.28 13.79 -6.66
N LYS A 154 -12.47 13.30 -7.00
CA LYS A 154 -13.76 13.76 -6.46
C LYS A 154 -13.85 13.62 -4.94
N TYR A 155 -13.22 12.59 -4.36
CA TYR A 155 -13.33 12.24 -2.95
C TYR A 155 -12.08 12.57 -2.11
N ARG A 156 -11.10 13.28 -2.69
CA ARG A 156 -9.86 13.71 -2.03
C ARG A 156 -10.03 15.08 -1.36
#